data_AF-A0A840HIH6-F1
#
_entry.id   AF-A0A840HIH6-F1
#
_cell.length_a   1.000
_cell.length_b   1.000
_cell.length_c   1.000
_cell.angle_alpha   90.00
_cell.angle_beta   90.00
_cell.angle_gamma   90.00
#
_symmetry.space_group_name_H-M   'P 1'
#
loop_
_entity.id
_entity.type
_entity.pdbx_description
1 polymer ?
#
loop_
_entity_poly.entity_id
_entity_poly.type
_entity_poly.pdbx_seq_one_letter_code
_entity_poly.pdbx_strand_id
1 'polypeptide(L)'
;MAIPKGKAGPKGETVISVSGLTPKAARYSRIFDFLVVAAVVPLFAGAFHLHVMLTVGDWDMYVDWKDRQYWPLVAPISMIMFPAALQAIFWVNFRLPIGATVGATVLLITTWLGRYANWWIWTGFPFTEGVPSQVIAGALLMDMALIVLRNSLFTSIVAGFAFGFVFWPSNYSALAPFYLPVEHQGMVASLADMIGYTFPRSNMPEYLRIIERGTLRTFGSSVSWVSAAFAGFICIFMHQLWWQLGRFASQTTFLKNGDVVKSFMGMKSRPAS
;
A
#
# COMPACT_ATOMS: atom_id res chain seq x y z
N MET A 1 53.62 12.08 -13.80
CA MET A 1 52.76 12.85 -12.89
C MET A 1 52.03 11.86 -12.00
N ALA A 2 52.46 11.71 -10.75
CA ALA A 2 52.02 10.62 -9.87
C ALA A 2 50.64 10.93 -9.27
N ILE A 3 49.72 9.98 -9.40
CA ILE A 3 48.42 9.98 -8.73
C ILE A 3 48.68 9.69 -7.25
N PRO A 4 48.21 10.51 -6.30
CA PRO A 4 48.40 10.22 -4.88
C PRO A 4 47.57 8.99 -4.51
N LYS A 5 48.25 7.90 -4.13
CA LYS A 5 47.62 6.72 -3.52
C LYS A 5 47.02 7.14 -2.18
N GLY A 6 45.70 7.30 -2.14
CA GLY A 6 44.95 7.40 -0.90
C GLY A 6 45.22 6.16 -0.04
N LYS A 7 45.61 6.38 1.22
CA LYS A 7 45.87 5.33 2.21
C LYS A 7 44.67 4.39 2.27
N ALA A 8 44.91 3.10 2.05
CA ALA A 8 43.93 2.06 2.37
C ALA A 8 43.67 2.10 3.89
N GLY A 9 42.44 2.43 4.28
CA GLY A 9 41.99 2.34 5.67
C GLY A 9 42.10 0.89 6.17
N PRO A 10 42.32 0.69 7.48
CA PRO A 10 42.55 -0.64 8.02
C PRO A 10 41.33 -1.54 7.82
N LYS A 11 41.55 -2.76 7.31
CA LYS A 11 40.54 -3.82 7.21
C LYS A 11 39.97 -4.11 8.60
N GLY A 12 38.74 -3.66 8.87
CA GLY A 12 38.06 -3.89 10.15
C GLY A 12 37.28 -2.69 10.73
N GLU A 13 37.00 -1.64 9.96
CA GLU A 13 36.16 -0.54 10.42
C GLU A 13 34.72 -1.03 10.69
N THR A 14 34.38 -1.19 11.97
CA THR A 14 33.00 -1.43 12.40
C THR A 14 32.14 -0.22 12.02
N VAL A 15 30.84 -0.42 11.77
CA VAL A 15 29.90 0.69 11.44
C VAL A 15 29.98 1.86 12.45
N ILE A 16 30.40 1.57 13.67
CA ILE A 16 30.65 2.53 14.75
C ILE A 16 31.85 3.46 14.43
N SER A 17 32.95 2.96 13.86
CA SER A 17 34.11 3.80 13.52
C SER A 17 33.83 4.74 12.33
N VAL A 18 32.96 4.34 11.40
CA VAL A 18 32.55 5.16 10.25
C VAL A 18 31.53 6.24 10.65
N SER A 19 30.66 5.97 11.62
CA SER A 19 29.62 6.90 12.07
C SER A 19 30.10 8.02 13.00
N GLY A 20 31.33 7.94 13.52
CA GLY A 20 31.84 8.89 14.52
C GLY A 20 31.10 8.86 15.86
N LEU A 21 30.22 7.88 16.08
CA LEU A 21 29.44 7.74 17.30
C LEU A 21 30.21 6.95 18.36
N THR A 22 30.06 7.35 19.62
CA THR A 22 30.48 6.47 20.72
C THR A 22 29.59 5.22 20.76
N PRO A 23 30.08 4.07 21.27
CA PRO A 23 29.27 2.85 21.37
C PRO A 23 27.94 3.04 22.10
N LYS A 24 27.91 3.90 23.13
CA LYS A 24 26.67 4.28 23.85
C LYS A 24 25.72 5.09 22.96
N ALA A 25 26.23 6.06 22.21
CA ALA A 25 25.41 6.87 21.30
C ALA A 25 24.83 6.05 20.15
N ALA A 26 25.61 5.11 19.59
CA ALA A 26 25.13 4.17 18.58
C ALA A 26 23.97 3.30 19.11
N ARG A 27 24.07 2.82 20.36
CA ARG A 27 22.98 2.08 21.01
C ARG A 27 21.71 2.94 21.16
N TYR A 28 21.84 4.18 21.62
CA TYR A 28 20.68 5.07 21.77
C TYR A 28 20.04 5.42 20.42
N SER A 29 20.83 5.63 19.36
CA SER A 29 20.32 5.81 18.01
C SER A 29 19.52 4.61 17.54
N ARG A 30 19.98 3.37 17.79
CA ARG A 30 19.22 2.17 17.45
C ARG A 30 17.93 2.04 18.24
N ILE A 31 17.94 2.37 19.53
CA ILE A 31 16.73 2.38 20.35
C ILE A 31 15.74 3.40 19.79
N PHE A 32 16.21 4.58 19.40
CA PHE A 32 15.39 5.60 18.77
C PHE A 32 14.78 5.12 17.44
N ASP A 33 15.57 4.46 16.57
CA ASP A 33 15.06 3.86 15.33
C ASP A 33 13.89 2.90 15.62
N PHE A 34 14.03 2.02 16.62
CA PHE A 34 12.96 1.09 17.01
C PHE A 34 11.72 1.79 17.57
N LEU A 35 11.89 2.85 18.37
CA LEU A 35 10.78 3.63 18.89
C LEU A 35 10.01 4.34 17.78
N VAL A 36 10.74 4.92 16.80
CA VAL A 36 10.12 5.55 15.62
C VAL A 36 9.35 4.51 14.82
N VAL A 37 9.94 3.34 14.54
CA VAL A 37 9.24 2.25 13.82
C VAL A 37 7.99 1.78 14.57
N ALA A 38 8.10 1.58 15.88
CA ALA A 38 6.99 1.15 16.73
C ALA A 38 5.83 2.18 16.78
N ALA A 39 6.11 3.46 16.63
CA ALA A 39 5.09 4.51 16.57
C ALA A 39 4.50 4.66 15.15
N VAL A 40 5.35 4.62 14.13
CA VAL A 40 4.99 4.93 12.74
C VAL A 40 4.24 3.78 12.06
N VAL A 41 4.64 2.53 12.31
CA VAL A 41 4.01 1.36 11.69
C VAL A 41 2.53 1.22 12.06
N PRO A 42 2.11 1.26 13.34
CA PRO A 42 0.69 1.21 13.70
C PRO A 42 -0.12 2.38 13.16
N LEU A 43 0.47 3.58 13.11
CA LEU A 43 -0.17 4.77 12.56
C LEU A 43 -0.51 4.58 11.07
N PHE A 44 0.47 4.18 10.26
CA PHE A 44 0.23 3.94 8.83
C PHE A 44 -0.58 2.67 8.59
N ALA A 45 -0.46 1.64 9.43
CA ALA A 45 -1.32 0.46 9.41
C ALA A 45 -2.79 0.86 9.53
N GLY A 46 -3.14 1.61 10.57
CA GLY A 46 -4.51 2.06 10.79
C GLY A 46 -5.02 2.96 9.67
N ALA A 47 -4.23 3.98 9.30
CA ALA A 47 -4.65 4.94 8.28
C ALA A 47 -4.80 4.31 6.89
N PHE A 48 -3.83 3.48 6.46
CA PHE A 48 -3.88 2.84 5.16
C PHE A 48 -4.97 1.78 5.10
N HIS A 49 -5.10 0.96 6.14
CA HIS A 49 -6.15 -0.05 6.22
C HIS A 49 -7.56 0.59 6.22
N LEU A 50 -7.77 1.68 6.97
CA LEU A 50 -9.03 2.43 6.95
C LEU A 50 -9.34 2.97 5.54
N HIS A 51 -8.35 3.59 4.89
CA HIS A 51 -8.50 4.12 3.53
C HIS A 51 -8.90 3.03 2.53
N VAL A 52 -8.20 1.89 2.54
CA VAL A 52 -8.52 0.76 1.65
C VAL A 52 -9.89 0.19 1.97
N MET A 53 -10.21 0.00 3.25
CA MET A 53 -11.51 -0.53 3.69
C MET A 53 -12.68 0.35 3.24
N LEU A 54 -12.54 1.69 3.30
CA LEU A 54 -13.61 2.61 2.92
C LEU A 54 -13.79 2.79 1.42
N THR A 55 -12.77 2.48 0.62
CA THR A 55 -12.77 2.76 -0.83
C THR A 55 -12.96 1.52 -1.68
N VAL A 56 -12.27 0.43 -1.33
CA VAL A 56 -12.26 -0.84 -2.09
C VAL A 56 -12.40 -2.05 -1.16
N GLY A 57 -12.79 -1.81 0.09
CA GLY A 57 -12.85 -2.84 1.14
C GLY A 57 -13.78 -3.98 0.76
N ASP A 58 -14.90 -3.69 0.10
CA ASP A 58 -15.88 -4.72 -0.28
C ASP A 58 -15.27 -5.75 -1.24
N TRP A 59 -14.50 -5.32 -2.25
CA TRP A 59 -13.80 -6.23 -3.16
C TRP A 59 -12.62 -6.95 -2.49
N ASP A 60 -11.94 -6.31 -1.53
CA ASP A 60 -10.85 -6.94 -0.80
C ASP A 60 -11.36 -7.99 0.21
N MET A 61 -12.55 -7.75 0.77
CA MET A 61 -13.17 -8.55 1.82
C MET A 61 -13.54 -9.95 1.37
N TYR A 62 -14.16 -10.08 0.20
CA TYR A 62 -14.79 -11.35 -0.19
C TYR A 62 -14.17 -11.92 -1.47
N VAL A 63 -14.04 -13.23 -1.54
CA VAL A 63 -13.46 -13.91 -2.71
C VAL A 63 -14.40 -13.89 -3.91
N ASP A 64 -15.72 -13.96 -3.68
CA ASP A 64 -16.76 -13.85 -4.71
C ASP A 64 -16.90 -12.41 -5.26
N TRP A 65 -16.31 -11.40 -4.62
CA TRP A 65 -16.23 -10.06 -5.19
C TRP A 65 -15.02 -9.86 -6.11
N LYS A 66 -14.01 -10.75 -6.07
CA LYS A 66 -12.75 -10.60 -6.84
C LYS A 66 -12.92 -11.02 -8.30
N ASP A 67 -13.67 -10.19 -9.01
CA ASP A 67 -14.03 -10.37 -10.41
C ASP A 67 -12.93 -9.94 -11.40
N ARG A 68 -13.24 -9.97 -12.69
CA ARG A 68 -12.28 -9.61 -13.75
C ARG A 68 -12.32 -8.14 -14.15
N GLN A 69 -13.40 -7.42 -13.85
CA GLN A 69 -13.60 -6.05 -14.32
C GLN A 69 -13.32 -5.03 -13.22
N TYR A 70 -14.05 -5.11 -12.10
CA TYR A 70 -14.06 -4.05 -11.09
C TYR A 70 -12.90 -4.21 -10.12
N TRP A 71 -12.69 -5.38 -9.54
CA TRP A 71 -11.61 -5.62 -8.59
C TRP A 71 -10.21 -5.24 -9.13
N PRO A 72 -9.75 -5.75 -10.30
CA PRO A 72 -8.45 -5.37 -10.84
C PRO A 72 -8.39 -3.94 -11.37
N LEU A 73 -9.54 -3.25 -11.45
CA LEU A 73 -9.60 -1.83 -11.76
C LEU A 73 -9.44 -0.97 -10.51
N VAL A 74 -10.35 -1.11 -9.54
CA VAL A 74 -10.46 -0.18 -8.42
C VAL A 74 -9.42 -0.44 -7.34
N ALA A 75 -9.11 -1.72 -7.05
CA ALA A 75 -8.21 -2.09 -5.96
C ALA A 75 -6.80 -1.49 -6.12
N PRO A 76 -6.10 -1.64 -7.25
CA PRO A 76 -4.77 -1.04 -7.40
C PRO A 76 -4.81 0.51 -7.39
N ILE A 77 -5.86 1.13 -7.93
CA ILE A 77 -6.01 2.60 -7.94
C ILE A 77 -6.07 3.14 -6.51
N SER A 78 -6.79 2.47 -5.60
CA SER A 78 -6.83 2.86 -4.19
C SER A 78 -5.56 2.45 -3.44
N MET A 79 -5.07 1.23 -3.67
CA MET A 79 -3.95 0.67 -2.91
C MET A 79 -2.60 1.29 -3.27
N ILE A 80 -2.44 1.98 -4.40
CA ILE A 80 -1.18 2.69 -4.74
C ILE A 80 -0.98 3.99 -3.93
N MET A 81 -2.06 4.56 -3.40
CA MET A 81 -2.09 5.89 -2.80
C MET A 81 -1.09 6.05 -1.64
N PHE A 82 -1.19 5.22 -0.61
CA PHE A 82 -0.28 5.25 0.53
C PHE A 82 1.16 4.81 0.17
N PRO A 83 1.38 3.73 -0.59
CA PRO A 83 2.70 3.38 -1.09
C PRO A 83 3.40 4.54 -1.80
N ALA A 84 2.71 5.30 -2.66
CA ALA A 84 3.28 6.47 -3.33
C ALA A 84 3.64 7.60 -2.34
N ALA A 85 2.78 7.89 -1.36
CA ALA A 85 3.07 8.90 -0.33
C ALA A 85 4.24 8.48 0.58
N LEU A 86 4.27 7.23 1.03
CA LEU A 86 5.37 6.67 1.83
C LEU A 86 6.67 6.65 1.04
N GLN A 87 6.61 6.29 -0.24
CA GLN A 87 7.75 6.34 -1.13
C GLN A 87 8.34 7.75 -1.22
N ALA A 88 7.49 8.78 -1.34
CA ALA A 88 7.94 10.16 -1.33
C ALA A 88 8.64 10.53 -0.01
N ILE A 89 8.05 10.20 1.14
CA ILE A 89 8.61 10.50 2.47
C ILE A 89 9.96 9.79 2.66
N PHE A 90 10.02 8.49 2.37
CA PHE A 90 11.21 7.66 2.58
C PHE A 90 12.35 8.08 1.64
N TRP A 91 12.05 8.36 0.38
CA TRP A 91 13.06 8.73 -0.60
C TRP A 91 13.56 10.16 -0.44
N VAL A 92 12.67 11.12 -0.19
CA VAL A 92 13.03 12.55 -0.11
C VAL A 92 13.79 12.85 1.17
N ASN A 93 13.35 12.31 2.31
CA ASN A 93 13.92 12.65 3.61
C ASN A 93 15.06 11.71 4.03
N PHE A 94 14.98 10.42 3.70
CA PHE A 94 15.90 9.40 4.21
C PHE A 94 16.70 8.68 3.13
N ARG A 95 16.41 8.93 1.84
CA ARG A 95 17.00 8.19 0.70
C ARG A 95 16.85 6.66 0.82
N LEU A 96 15.77 6.23 1.46
CA LEU A 96 15.44 4.82 1.66
C LEU A 96 14.51 4.33 0.53
N PRO A 97 14.91 3.35 -0.29
CA PRO A 97 14.10 2.87 -1.41
C PRO A 97 13.23 1.67 -1.02
N ILE A 98 12.45 1.82 0.05
CA ILE A 98 11.57 0.75 0.57
C ILE A 98 10.18 1.30 0.94
N GLY A 99 9.87 2.54 0.55
CA GLY A 99 8.66 3.21 1.04
C GLY A 99 7.38 2.54 0.54
N ALA A 100 7.34 2.12 -0.73
CA ALA A 100 6.17 1.45 -1.29
C ALA A 100 6.00 0.05 -0.70
N THR A 101 7.10 -0.71 -0.61
CA THR A 101 7.11 -2.09 -0.07
C THR A 101 6.75 -2.15 1.40
N VAL A 102 7.22 -1.20 2.21
CA VAL A 102 6.78 -1.06 3.61
C VAL A 102 5.27 -0.83 3.67
N GLY A 103 4.74 0.11 2.88
CA GLY A 103 3.30 0.36 2.82
C GLY A 103 2.48 -0.89 2.47
N ALA A 104 2.86 -1.59 1.39
CA ALA A 104 2.20 -2.81 0.95
C ALA A 104 2.24 -3.94 1.99
N THR A 105 3.39 -4.12 2.66
CA THR A 105 3.58 -5.16 3.67
C THR A 105 2.77 -4.86 4.93
N VAL A 106 2.78 -3.60 5.36
CA VAL A 106 1.99 -3.13 6.50
C VAL A 106 0.49 -3.35 6.23
N LEU A 107 0.00 -3.02 5.03
CA LEU A 107 -1.39 -3.30 4.67
C LEU A 107 -1.70 -4.80 4.76
N LEU A 108 -0.90 -5.65 4.12
CA LEU A 108 -1.15 -7.08 4.07
C LEU A 108 -1.21 -7.71 5.47
N ILE A 109 -0.25 -7.38 6.34
CA ILE A 109 -0.23 -7.84 7.73
C ILE A 109 -1.47 -7.34 8.47
N THR A 110 -1.80 -6.05 8.34
CA THR A 110 -2.95 -5.46 9.03
C THR A 110 -4.26 -6.10 8.59
N THR A 111 -4.43 -6.32 7.29
CA THR A 111 -5.61 -7.00 6.75
C THR A 111 -5.70 -8.43 7.27
N TRP A 112 -4.60 -9.20 7.21
CA TRP A 112 -4.60 -10.57 7.75
C TRP A 112 -4.90 -10.64 9.24
N LEU A 113 -4.38 -9.71 10.04
CA LEU A 113 -4.73 -9.60 11.46
C LEU A 113 -6.24 -9.38 11.63
N GLY A 114 -6.83 -8.51 10.80
CA GLY A 114 -8.28 -8.30 10.75
C GLY A 114 -9.06 -9.56 10.36
N ARG A 115 -8.64 -10.27 9.30
CA ARG A 115 -9.26 -11.54 8.87
C ARG A 115 -9.14 -12.62 9.95
N TYR A 116 -8.01 -12.70 10.62
CA TYR A 116 -7.81 -13.69 11.68
C TYR A 116 -8.61 -13.38 12.95
N ALA A 117 -8.43 -12.18 13.51
CA ALA A 117 -9.02 -11.84 14.79
C ALA A 117 -10.54 -11.62 14.72
N ASN A 118 -11.03 -10.98 13.65
CA ASN A 118 -12.44 -10.64 13.53
C ASN A 118 -13.23 -11.67 12.70
N TRP A 119 -12.71 -12.08 11.54
CA TRP A 119 -13.49 -12.96 10.65
C TRP A 119 -13.47 -14.39 11.15
N TRP A 120 -12.29 -14.93 11.44
CA TRP A 120 -12.18 -16.32 11.88
C TRP A 120 -12.56 -16.50 13.36
N ILE A 121 -11.88 -15.79 14.28
CA ILE A 121 -12.08 -16.03 15.72
C ILE A 121 -13.45 -15.54 16.21
N TRP A 122 -13.84 -14.31 15.85
CA TRP A 122 -15.08 -13.73 16.39
C TRP A 122 -16.31 -14.24 15.64
N THR A 123 -16.30 -14.17 14.30
CA THR A 123 -17.51 -14.41 13.49
C THR A 123 -17.57 -15.78 12.83
N GLY A 124 -16.48 -16.56 12.83
CA GLY A 124 -16.45 -17.92 12.31
C GLY A 124 -16.43 -18.04 10.77
N PHE A 125 -16.17 -16.95 10.04
CA PHE A 125 -16.02 -17.02 8.58
C PHE A 125 -14.71 -17.70 8.18
N PRO A 126 -14.73 -18.59 7.17
CA PRO A 126 -13.53 -19.30 6.75
C PRO A 126 -12.51 -18.35 6.09
N PHE A 127 -11.22 -18.65 6.25
CA PHE A 127 -10.15 -17.87 5.61
C PHE A 127 -10.23 -17.83 4.07
N THR A 128 -10.81 -18.86 3.47
CA THR A 128 -11.00 -18.97 2.02
C THR A 128 -11.96 -17.90 1.48
N GLU A 129 -12.89 -17.41 2.29
CA GLU A 129 -13.78 -16.30 1.94
C GLU A 129 -13.03 -14.97 1.99
N GLY A 130 -12.18 -14.80 3.01
CA GLY A 130 -11.51 -13.55 3.36
C GLY A 130 -10.12 -13.35 2.78
N VAL A 131 -9.77 -13.98 1.66
CA VAL A 131 -8.41 -13.91 1.07
C VAL A 131 -8.10 -12.46 0.65
N PRO A 132 -7.11 -11.77 1.27
CA PRO A 132 -6.82 -10.39 0.97
C PRO A 132 -6.06 -10.24 -0.35
N SER A 133 -6.26 -9.09 -1.00
CA SER A 133 -5.51 -8.71 -2.19
C SER A 133 -4.07 -8.36 -1.83
N GLN A 134 -3.15 -8.71 -2.72
CA GLN A 134 -1.72 -8.49 -2.58
C GLN A 134 -1.22 -7.43 -3.56
N VAL A 135 -0.48 -6.46 -3.05
CA VAL A 135 0.15 -5.39 -3.85
C VAL A 135 1.67 -5.34 -3.73
N ILE A 136 2.26 -6.35 -3.07
CA ILE A 136 3.71 -6.40 -2.81
C ILE A 136 4.51 -6.44 -4.13
N ALA A 137 4.07 -7.21 -5.12
CA ALA A 137 4.74 -7.29 -6.43
C ALA A 137 4.79 -5.91 -7.12
N GLY A 138 3.66 -5.19 -7.15
CA GLY A 138 3.61 -3.83 -7.69
C GLY A 138 4.48 -2.86 -6.90
N ALA A 139 4.43 -2.94 -5.56
CA ALA A 139 5.22 -2.08 -4.69
C ALA A 139 6.74 -2.29 -4.83
N LEU A 140 7.19 -3.53 -5.04
CA LEU A 140 8.59 -3.84 -5.35
C LEU A 140 9.01 -3.18 -6.67
N LEU A 141 8.19 -3.28 -7.72
CA LEU A 141 8.46 -2.63 -8.99
C LEU A 141 8.54 -1.09 -8.85
N MET A 142 7.70 -0.51 -7.99
CA MET A 142 7.77 0.92 -7.65
C MET A 142 9.08 1.32 -7.00
N ASP A 143 9.51 0.61 -5.96
CA ASP A 143 10.76 0.94 -5.28
C ASP A 143 11.98 0.71 -6.19
N MET A 144 11.97 -0.36 -7.00
CA MET A 144 13.03 -0.63 -7.99
C MET A 144 13.11 0.46 -9.06
N ALA A 145 11.98 0.87 -9.63
CA ALA A 145 11.93 1.93 -10.63
C ALA A 145 12.45 3.26 -10.06
N LEU A 146 12.13 3.58 -8.80
CA LEU A 146 12.63 4.79 -8.15
C LEU A 146 14.16 4.77 -7.97
N ILE A 147 14.73 3.63 -7.60
CA ILE A 147 16.19 3.46 -7.48
C ILE A 147 16.89 3.74 -8.81
N VAL A 148 16.34 3.19 -9.90
CA VAL A 148 16.92 3.28 -11.24
C VAL A 148 16.74 4.67 -11.83
N LEU A 149 15.51 5.20 -11.81
CA LEU A 149 15.15 6.44 -12.49
C LEU A 149 15.51 7.68 -11.66
N ARG A 150 15.54 7.55 -10.32
CA ARG A 150 15.83 8.62 -9.33
C ARG A 150 14.99 9.90 -9.51
N ASN A 151 13.88 9.80 -10.24
CA ASN A 151 13.02 10.90 -10.60
C ASN A 151 11.56 10.47 -10.40
N SER A 152 10.82 11.25 -9.63
CA SER A 152 9.44 10.92 -9.28
C SER A 152 8.51 10.88 -10.50
N LEU A 153 8.68 11.78 -11.48
CA LEU A 153 7.83 11.84 -12.66
C LEU A 153 7.98 10.56 -13.51
N PHE A 154 9.21 10.17 -13.81
CA PHE A 154 9.47 8.95 -14.59
C PHE A 154 9.08 7.70 -13.80
N THR A 155 9.27 7.70 -12.47
CA THR A 155 8.80 6.62 -11.60
C THR A 155 7.28 6.51 -11.66
N SER A 156 6.53 7.61 -11.62
CA SER A 156 5.07 7.61 -11.76
C SER A 156 4.62 6.97 -13.08
N ILE A 157 5.27 7.31 -14.20
CA ILE A 157 4.91 6.78 -15.53
C ILE A 157 5.16 5.27 -15.60
N VAL A 158 6.38 4.84 -15.26
CA VAL A 158 6.78 3.44 -15.42
C VAL A 158 6.16 2.56 -14.34
N ALA A 159 6.37 2.94 -13.08
CA ALA A 159 5.96 2.12 -11.96
C ALA A 159 4.51 2.30 -11.56
N GLY A 160 3.92 3.48 -11.73
CA GLY A 160 2.48 3.66 -11.56
C GLY A 160 1.72 2.74 -12.51
N PHE A 161 2.13 2.69 -13.78
CA PHE A 161 1.57 1.74 -14.74
C PHE A 161 1.81 0.29 -14.33
N ALA A 162 3.06 -0.07 -14.01
CA ALA A 162 3.41 -1.44 -13.64
C ALA A 162 2.68 -1.93 -12.39
N PHE A 163 2.47 -1.06 -11.39
CA PHE A 163 1.74 -1.39 -10.17
C PHE A 163 0.31 -1.84 -10.46
N GLY A 164 -0.43 -1.07 -11.26
CA GLY A 164 -1.81 -1.42 -11.64
C GLY A 164 -1.86 -2.62 -12.58
N PHE A 165 -0.96 -2.70 -13.55
CA PHE A 165 -0.95 -3.77 -14.55
C PHE A 165 -0.61 -5.14 -13.95
N VAL A 166 0.33 -5.20 -13.01
CA VAL A 166 0.78 -6.46 -12.38
C VAL A 166 -0.16 -6.95 -11.29
N PHE A 167 -1.09 -6.12 -10.82
CA PHE A 167 -2.02 -6.47 -9.74
C PHE A 167 -2.81 -7.75 -10.00
N TRP A 168 -3.48 -7.87 -11.16
CA TRP A 168 -4.23 -9.06 -11.52
C TRP A 168 -3.35 -10.32 -11.59
N PRO A 169 -2.27 -10.37 -12.40
CA PRO A 169 -1.46 -11.58 -12.51
C PRO A 169 -0.74 -11.94 -11.20
N SER A 170 -0.38 -10.97 -10.34
CA SER A 170 0.28 -11.28 -9.07
C SER A 170 -0.65 -11.96 -8.07
N ASN A 171 -1.95 -11.70 -8.14
CA ASN A 171 -2.93 -12.31 -7.25
C ASN A 171 -3.56 -13.58 -7.82
N TYR A 172 -3.45 -13.79 -9.13
CA TYR A 172 -4.05 -14.95 -9.80
C TYR A 172 -3.62 -16.28 -9.19
N SER A 173 -2.37 -16.42 -8.75
CA SER A 173 -1.87 -17.66 -8.11
C SER A 173 -2.62 -18.02 -6.82
N ALA A 174 -3.01 -17.01 -6.02
CA ALA A 174 -3.79 -17.22 -4.81
C ALA A 174 -5.28 -17.46 -5.13
N LEU A 175 -5.78 -16.89 -6.23
CA LEU A 175 -7.21 -16.91 -6.56
C LEU A 175 -7.65 -18.03 -7.51
N ALA A 176 -6.72 -18.57 -8.30
CA ALA A 176 -7.00 -19.61 -9.30
C ALA A 176 -7.82 -20.80 -8.77
N PRO A 177 -7.58 -21.33 -7.55
CA PRO A 177 -8.39 -22.41 -7.00
C PRO A 177 -9.88 -22.04 -6.84
N PHE A 178 -10.19 -20.77 -6.57
CA PHE A 178 -11.56 -20.32 -6.37
C PHE A 178 -12.33 -20.10 -7.68
N TYR A 179 -11.63 -20.02 -8.82
CA TYR A 179 -12.24 -19.90 -10.14
C TYR A 179 -12.59 -21.25 -10.78
N LEU A 180 -12.36 -22.36 -10.08
CA LEU A 180 -12.76 -23.68 -10.55
C LEU A 180 -14.29 -23.77 -10.66
N PRO A 181 -14.83 -24.28 -11.78
CA PRO A 181 -16.26 -24.46 -11.95
C PRO A 181 -16.76 -25.64 -11.10
N VAL A 182 -17.94 -25.46 -10.52
CA VAL A 182 -18.68 -26.47 -9.75
C VAL A 182 -20.13 -26.46 -10.22
N GLU A 183 -20.76 -27.62 -10.25
CA GLU A 183 -22.19 -27.74 -10.49
C GLU A 183 -22.94 -27.75 -9.15
N HIS A 184 -23.91 -26.85 -8.99
CA HIS A 184 -24.81 -26.81 -7.84
C HIS A 184 -26.25 -26.72 -8.32
N GLN A 185 -27.07 -27.73 -8.01
CA GLN A 185 -28.48 -27.81 -8.40
C GLN A 185 -28.71 -27.62 -9.92
N GLY A 186 -27.83 -28.18 -10.76
CA GLY A 186 -27.91 -28.06 -12.23
C GLY A 186 -27.44 -26.72 -12.80
N MET A 187 -26.90 -25.82 -11.96
CA MET A 187 -26.31 -24.55 -12.36
C MET A 187 -24.79 -24.56 -12.18
N VAL A 188 -24.08 -23.92 -13.10
CA VAL A 188 -22.62 -23.72 -12.96
C VAL A 188 -22.37 -22.51 -12.07
N ALA A 189 -21.55 -22.71 -11.05
CA ALA A 189 -21.03 -21.66 -10.17
C ALA A 189 -19.51 -21.80 -10.05
N SER A 190 -18.80 -20.74 -9.68
CA SER A 190 -17.40 -20.87 -9.28
C SER A 190 -17.30 -21.36 -7.83
N LEU A 191 -16.15 -21.92 -7.45
CA LEU A 191 -15.90 -22.22 -6.03
C LEU A 191 -16.00 -20.96 -5.16
N ALA A 192 -15.59 -19.78 -5.68
CA ALA A 192 -15.78 -18.50 -4.99
C ALA A 192 -17.25 -18.23 -4.68
N ASP A 193 -18.13 -18.34 -5.68
CA ASP A 193 -19.58 -18.15 -5.50
C ASP A 193 -20.16 -19.17 -4.51
N MET A 194 -19.67 -20.42 -4.55
CA MET A 194 -20.12 -21.45 -3.62
C MET A 194 -19.72 -21.16 -2.16
N ILE A 195 -18.55 -20.58 -1.92
CA ILE A 195 -18.15 -20.17 -0.55
C ILE A 195 -19.07 -19.03 -0.09
N GLY A 196 -19.26 -18.00 -0.91
CA GLY A 196 -20.15 -16.87 -0.58
C GLY A 196 -21.61 -17.27 -0.38
N TYR A 197 -22.07 -18.33 -1.06
CA TYR A 197 -23.40 -18.94 -0.87
C TYR A 197 -23.49 -19.80 0.40
N THR A 198 -22.47 -20.61 0.68
CA THR A 198 -22.46 -21.58 1.79
C THR A 198 -22.30 -20.90 3.16
N PHE A 199 -21.55 -19.79 3.21
CA PHE A 199 -21.31 -19.02 4.43
C PHE A 199 -22.14 -17.73 4.38
N PRO A 200 -23.42 -17.76 4.81
CA PRO A 200 -24.34 -16.65 4.64
C PRO A 200 -23.88 -15.41 5.41
N ARG A 201 -23.99 -14.27 4.74
CA ARG A 201 -23.58 -12.96 5.24
C ARG A 201 -24.85 -12.14 5.43
N SER A 202 -25.26 -11.87 6.67
CA SER A 202 -26.60 -11.37 7.01
C SER A 202 -27.04 -10.12 6.23
N ASN A 203 -26.09 -9.25 5.88
CA ASN A 203 -26.36 -7.98 5.20
C ASN A 203 -25.73 -7.91 3.80
N MET A 204 -25.39 -9.05 3.19
CA MET A 204 -24.80 -9.06 1.85
C MET A 204 -25.54 -10.00 0.90
N PRO A 205 -26.72 -9.58 0.43
CA PRO A 205 -27.38 -10.26 -0.67
C PRO A 205 -26.59 -10.09 -1.97
N GLU A 206 -26.69 -11.11 -2.83
CA GLU A 206 -25.97 -11.23 -4.11
C GLU A 206 -26.07 -9.97 -5.01
N TYR A 207 -27.22 -9.30 -5.01
CA TYR A 207 -27.44 -8.15 -5.88
C TYR A 207 -26.57 -6.93 -5.54
N LEU A 208 -26.01 -6.84 -4.33
CA LEU A 208 -25.09 -5.77 -3.94
C LEU A 208 -23.71 -5.91 -4.59
N ARG A 209 -23.34 -7.11 -5.07
CA ARG A 209 -22.05 -7.36 -5.71
C ARG A 209 -21.89 -6.50 -6.96
N ILE A 210 -20.85 -5.68 -6.95
CA ILE A 210 -20.40 -4.91 -8.11
C ILE A 210 -19.29 -5.72 -8.80
N ILE A 211 -19.72 -6.64 -9.65
CA ILE A 211 -18.88 -7.56 -10.42
C ILE A 211 -19.25 -7.50 -11.90
N GLU A 212 -18.38 -8.00 -12.76
CA GLU A 212 -18.67 -8.17 -14.18
C GLU A 212 -19.96 -9.00 -14.40
N ARG A 213 -20.94 -8.43 -15.13
CA ARG A 213 -22.17 -9.11 -15.58
C ARG A 213 -22.29 -9.23 -17.10
N GLY A 214 -21.19 -8.98 -17.81
CA GLY A 214 -21.12 -8.96 -19.27
C GLY A 214 -21.75 -7.71 -19.89
N THR A 215 -21.27 -7.34 -21.07
CA THR A 215 -21.88 -6.30 -21.91
C THR A 215 -21.80 -6.72 -23.38
N LEU A 216 -22.72 -6.22 -24.21
CA LEU A 216 -22.69 -6.47 -25.67
C LEU A 216 -21.45 -5.86 -26.37
N ARG A 217 -20.65 -5.06 -25.66
CA ARG A 217 -19.44 -4.40 -26.17
C ARG A 217 -18.15 -5.11 -25.74
N THR A 218 -18.27 -6.17 -24.94
CA THR A 218 -17.13 -6.93 -24.43
C THR A 218 -16.79 -8.06 -25.40
N PHE A 219 -15.52 -8.15 -25.81
CA PHE A 219 -15.05 -9.17 -26.76
C PHE A 219 -14.04 -10.11 -26.10
N GLY A 220 -14.37 -11.41 -26.09
CA GLY A 220 -13.48 -12.47 -25.63
C GLY A 220 -13.20 -12.46 -24.12
N SER A 221 -12.12 -13.12 -23.71
CA SER A 221 -11.67 -13.26 -22.32
C SER A 221 -10.70 -12.16 -21.86
N SER A 222 -10.62 -11.03 -22.57
CA SER A 222 -9.60 -9.99 -22.37
C SER A 222 -9.89 -9.01 -21.23
N VAL A 223 -11.05 -9.11 -20.58
CA VAL A 223 -11.55 -8.14 -19.59
C VAL A 223 -10.53 -7.85 -18.50
N SER A 224 -9.94 -8.88 -17.89
CA SER A 224 -8.93 -8.73 -16.83
C SER A 224 -7.74 -7.88 -17.26
N TRP A 225 -7.25 -8.07 -18.49
CA TRP A 225 -6.09 -7.35 -19.01
C TRP A 225 -6.43 -5.91 -19.38
N VAL A 226 -7.62 -5.67 -19.93
CA VAL A 226 -8.10 -4.31 -20.22
C VAL A 226 -8.29 -3.52 -18.93
N SER A 227 -8.91 -4.12 -17.91
CA SER A 227 -9.07 -3.52 -16.59
C SER A 227 -7.72 -3.23 -15.93
N ALA A 228 -6.78 -4.18 -15.95
CA ALA A 228 -5.44 -4.00 -15.38
C ALA A 228 -4.64 -2.90 -16.12
N ALA A 229 -4.74 -2.81 -17.44
CA ALA A 229 -4.08 -1.76 -18.21
C ALA A 229 -4.69 -0.37 -17.93
N PHE A 230 -6.03 -0.28 -17.83
CA PHE A 230 -6.70 0.96 -17.49
C PHE A 230 -6.40 1.39 -16.03
N ALA A 231 -6.37 0.44 -15.09
CA ALA A 231 -5.89 0.68 -13.74
C ALA A 231 -4.46 1.22 -13.73
N GLY A 232 -3.54 0.60 -14.49
CA GLY A 232 -2.17 1.05 -14.65
C GLY A 232 -2.10 2.51 -15.12
N PHE A 233 -2.89 2.87 -16.14
CA PHE A 233 -2.96 4.25 -16.63
C PHE A 233 -3.40 5.24 -15.53
N ILE A 234 -4.46 4.93 -14.78
CA ILE A 234 -4.92 5.79 -13.67
C ILE A 234 -3.91 5.83 -12.53
N CYS A 235 -3.23 4.72 -12.25
CA CYS A 235 -2.19 4.62 -11.22
C CYS A 235 -1.01 5.57 -11.49
N ILE A 236 -0.70 5.92 -12.75
CA ILE A 236 0.31 6.95 -13.06
C ILE A 236 -0.05 8.29 -12.38
N PHE A 237 -1.31 8.71 -12.51
CA PHE A 237 -1.79 9.97 -11.94
C PHE A 237 -1.93 9.88 -10.43
N MET A 238 -2.48 8.78 -9.91
CA MET A 238 -2.62 8.58 -8.47
C MET A 238 -1.26 8.55 -7.79
N HIS A 239 -0.27 7.87 -8.38
CA HIS A 239 1.09 7.87 -7.88
C HIS A 239 1.65 9.30 -7.79
N GLN A 240 1.58 10.07 -8.89
CA GLN A 240 2.12 11.42 -8.91
C GLN A 240 1.40 12.36 -7.93
N LEU A 241 0.08 12.26 -7.82
CA LEU A 241 -0.72 13.04 -6.88
C LEU A 241 -0.30 12.74 -5.43
N TRP A 242 -0.28 11.47 -5.06
CA TRP A 242 0.03 11.05 -3.70
C TRP A 242 1.50 11.20 -3.34
N TRP A 243 2.40 11.17 -4.33
CA TRP A 243 3.78 11.57 -4.13
C TRP A 243 3.89 13.02 -3.67
N GLN A 244 3.18 13.96 -4.31
CA GLN A 244 3.19 15.37 -3.89
C GLN A 244 2.53 15.56 -2.53
N LEU A 245 1.43 14.83 -2.25
CA LEU A 245 0.81 14.84 -0.93
C LEU A 245 1.76 14.32 0.15
N GLY A 246 2.50 13.23 -0.11
CA GLY A 246 3.51 12.70 0.81
C GLY A 246 4.62 13.72 1.07
N ARG A 247 5.10 14.41 0.03
CA ARG A 247 6.06 15.51 0.19
C ARG A 247 5.49 16.62 1.05
N PHE A 248 4.28 17.10 0.75
CA PHE A 248 3.61 18.15 1.50
C PHE A 248 3.39 17.76 2.97
N ALA A 249 2.91 16.55 3.24
CA ALA A 249 2.67 16.03 4.58
C ALA A 249 3.97 15.91 5.41
N SER A 250 5.12 15.73 4.75
CA SER A 250 6.42 15.69 5.42
C SER A 250 7.09 17.06 5.61
N GLN A 251 6.50 18.16 5.12
CA GLN A 251 7.07 19.49 5.29
C GLN A 251 6.85 20.01 6.72
N THR A 252 7.94 20.32 7.41
CA THR A 252 7.90 20.98 8.72
C THR A 252 7.72 22.49 8.54
N THR A 253 6.48 22.95 8.56
CA THR A 253 6.16 24.39 8.53
C THR A 253 5.67 24.84 9.90
N PHE A 254 6.28 25.89 10.46
CA PHE A 254 5.85 26.48 11.72
C PHE A 254 5.01 27.71 11.44
N LEU A 255 3.77 27.71 11.92
CA LEU A 255 2.88 28.86 11.84
C LEU A 255 3.12 29.76 13.06
N LYS A 256 3.17 31.07 12.83
CA LYS A 256 3.20 32.03 13.94
C LYS A 256 1.86 31.99 14.66
N ASN A 257 1.88 31.78 15.98
CA ASN A 257 0.66 31.86 16.77
C ASN A 257 0.05 33.26 16.65
N GLY A 258 -1.25 33.32 16.34
CA GLY A 258 -2.02 34.55 16.43
C GLY A 258 -2.14 35.02 17.88
N ASP A 259 -2.45 36.30 18.08
CA ASP A 259 -2.45 36.90 19.42
C ASP A 259 -3.51 36.28 20.35
N VAL A 260 -4.60 35.75 19.80
CA VAL A 260 -5.63 34.98 20.54
C VAL A 260 -5.06 33.66 21.10
N VAL A 261 -4.28 32.95 20.29
CA VAL A 261 -3.65 31.69 20.72
C VAL A 261 -2.56 31.98 21.76
N LYS A 262 -1.81 33.08 21.57
CA LYS A 262 -0.84 33.55 22.56
C LYS A 262 -1.49 33.95 23.87
N SER A 263 -2.65 34.62 23.84
CA SER A 263 -3.38 35.00 25.05
C SER A 263 -3.90 33.79 25.81
N PHE A 264 -4.38 32.74 25.13
CA PHE A 264 -4.77 31.48 25.78
C PHE A 264 -3.58 30.74 26.42
N MET A 265 -2.38 30.92 25.89
CA MET A 265 -1.14 30.35 26.44
C MET A 265 -0.49 31.25 27.52
N GLY A 266 -1.15 32.34 27.93
CA GLY A 266 -0.61 33.28 28.92
C GLY A 266 0.60 34.09 28.42
N MET A 267 0.87 34.09 27.11
CA MET A 267 1.93 34.88 26.51
C MET A 267 1.40 36.28 26.18
N LYS A 268 2.09 37.33 26.64
CA LYS A 268 1.77 38.72 26.25
C LYS A 268 1.92 38.85 24.73
N SER A 269 0.93 39.43 24.06
CA SER A 269 1.07 39.84 22.66
C SER A 269 2.26 40.81 22.57
N ARG A 270 3.10 40.63 21.54
CA ARG A 270 4.22 41.55 21.31
C ARG A 270 3.60 42.93 21.04
N PRO A 271 4.03 44.02 21.72
CA PRO A 271 3.55 45.35 21.35
C PRO A 271 3.89 45.59 19.88
N ALA A 272 2.89 46.02 19.11
CA ALA A 272 3.07 46.36 17.71
C ALA A 272 4.06 47.54 17.64
N SER A 273 5.21 47.31 16.99
CA SER A 273 6.15 48.34 16.56
C SER A 273 5.93 48.62 15.08
#